data_AF-A0A268BM50-F1
#
_entry.id   AF-A0A268BM50-F1
#
_cell.length_a   1.000
_cell.length_b   1.000
_cell.length_c   1.000
_cell.angle_alpha   90.00
_cell.angle_beta   90.00
_cell.angle_gamma   90.00
#
_symmetry.space_group_name_H-M   'P 1'
#
loop_
_entity.id
_entity.type
_entity.pdbx_description
1 polymer ?
#
loop_
_entity_poly.entity_id
_entity_poly.type
_entity_poly.pdbx_seq_one_letter_code
_entity_poly.pdbx_strand_id
1 'polypeptide(L)'
;MKSTGIVRKVDELGRVVIPIELRRTLGINEKDALEIYVDDDRIILKKYKPNMTCHITGEISDDNLSLANGKLVLSREGAEELINEIQARLNK
;
A
#
# COMPACT_ATOMS: atom_id res chain seq x y z
N MET A 1 13.35 -13.85 -4.75
CA MET A 1 13.60 -12.69 -5.64
C MET A 1 13.80 -13.18 -7.07
N LYS A 2 13.13 -12.59 -8.06
CA LYS A 2 13.41 -12.85 -9.48
C LYS A 2 14.35 -11.75 -9.96
N SER A 3 15.56 -12.11 -10.40
CA SER A 3 16.48 -11.15 -11.01
C SER A 3 16.07 -10.91 -12.46
N THR A 4 15.82 -9.66 -12.81
CA THR A 4 15.53 -9.27 -14.20
C THR A 4 16.82 -9.00 -14.99
N GLY A 5 17.96 -8.83 -14.31
CA GLY A 5 19.24 -8.49 -14.95
C GLY A 5 19.28 -7.12 -15.64
N ILE A 6 18.26 -6.28 -15.45
CA ILE A 6 18.15 -4.99 -16.12
C ILE A 6 18.91 -3.93 -15.32
N VAL A 7 19.89 -3.28 -15.94
CA VAL A 7 20.65 -2.17 -15.36
C VAL A 7 20.25 -0.86 -16.02
N ARG A 8 19.98 0.16 -15.20
CA ARG A 8 19.69 1.52 -15.68
C ARG A 8 20.56 2.54 -14.98
N LYS A 9 21.05 3.51 -15.75
CA LYS A 9 21.75 4.67 -15.20
C LYS A 9 20.76 5.60 -14.53
N VAL A 10 21.20 6.21 -13.45
CA VAL A 10 20.52 7.31 -12.78
C VAL A 10 20.71 8.57 -13.63
N ASP A 11 19.69 9.42 -13.70
CA ASP A 11 19.82 10.71 -14.37
C ASP A 11 20.49 11.78 -13.48
N GLU A 12 20.62 13.00 -14.00
CA GLU A 12 21.28 14.11 -13.29
C GLU A 12 20.60 14.54 -11.99
N LEU A 13 19.33 14.14 -11.78
CA LEU A 13 18.52 14.49 -10.63
C LEU A 13 18.32 13.32 -9.67
N GLY A 14 18.96 12.17 -9.90
CA GLY A 14 18.79 11.00 -9.04
C GLY A 14 17.59 10.11 -9.40
N ARG A 15 16.91 10.34 -10.53
CA ARG A 15 15.75 9.55 -10.94
C ARG A 15 16.18 8.30 -11.71
N VAL A 16 15.42 7.22 -11.52
CA VAL A 16 15.58 5.97 -12.29
C VAL A 16 14.32 5.70 -13.10
N VAL A 17 14.51 5.18 -14.32
CA VAL A 17 13.39 4.82 -15.20
C VAL A 17 13.05 3.35 -15.01
N ILE A 18 11.78 3.06 -14.73
CA ILE A 18 11.25 1.70 -14.68
C ILE A 18 10.95 1.23 -16.12
N PRO A 19 11.55 0.11 -16.60
CA PRO A 19 11.28 -0.45 -17.92
C PRO A 19 9.79 -0.67 -18.18
N ILE A 20 9.36 -0.49 -19.45
CA ILE A 20 7.95 -0.65 -19.85
C ILE A 20 7.40 -2.05 -19.54
N GLU A 21 8.22 -3.09 -19.64
CA GLU A 21 7.82 -4.47 -19.32
C GLU A 21 7.43 -4.62 -17.85
N LEU A 22 8.26 -4.13 -16.93
CA LEU A 22 7.96 -4.15 -15.50
C LEU A 22 6.72 -3.31 -15.16
N ARG A 23 6.55 -2.15 -15.80
CA ARG A 23 5.34 -1.34 -15.63
C ARG A 23 4.08 -2.11 -16.02
N ARG A 24 4.10 -2.85 -17.14
CA ARG A 24 2.97 -3.66 -17.60
C ARG A 24 2.71 -4.85 -16.67
N THR A 25 3.75 -5.56 -16.26
CA THR A 25 3.62 -6.72 -15.36
C THR A 25 3.13 -6.32 -13.97
N LEU A 26 3.58 -5.17 -13.44
CA LEU A 26 3.18 -4.66 -12.12
C LEU A 26 1.93 -3.76 -12.18
N GLY A 27 1.39 -3.48 -13.36
CA GLY A 27 0.24 -2.61 -13.56
C GLY A 27 0.47 -1.18 -13.04
N ILE A 28 1.68 -0.63 -13.25
CA ILE A 28 2.05 0.74 -12.87
C ILE A 28 1.78 1.66 -14.06
N ASN A 29 0.78 2.53 -13.93
CA ASN A 29 0.40 3.50 -14.95
C ASN A 29 1.05 4.87 -14.72
N GLU A 30 0.91 5.76 -15.70
CA GLU A 30 1.32 7.15 -15.52
C GLU A 30 0.58 7.80 -14.35
N LYS A 31 1.31 8.53 -13.50
CA LYS A 31 0.82 9.17 -12.26
C LYS A 31 0.43 8.20 -11.13
N ASP A 32 0.65 6.89 -11.26
CA ASP A 32 0.52 5.98 -10.13
C ASP A 32 1.55 6.32 -9.05
N ALA A 33 1.10 6.39 -7.80
CA ALA A 33 1.99 6.55 -6.65
C ALA A 33 2.69 5.22 -6.35
N LEU A 34 3.98 5.32 -6.03
CA LEU A 34 4.79 4.20 -5.55
C LEU A 34 5.30 4.55 -4.16
N GLU A 35 5.28 3.55 -3.29
CA GLU A 35 5.85 3.61 -1.96
C GLU A 35 7.28 3.09 -2.00
N ILE A 36 8.17 3.80 -1.31
CA ILE A 36 9.60 3.51 -1.28
C ILE A 36 9.94 3.00 0.11
N TYR A 37 10.40 1.76 0.19
CA TYR A 37 10.96 1.17 1.39
C TYR A 37 12.47 1.00 1.23
N VAL A 38 13.18 1.10 2.36
CA VAL A 38 14.62 0.84 2.45
C VAL A 38 14.82 -0.39 3.33
N ASP A 39 15.53 -1.38 2.80
CA ASP A 39 15.87 -2.61 3.48
C ASP A 39 17.37 -2.87 3.30
N ASP A 40 18.14 -2.64 4.36
CA ASP A 40 19.61 -2.62 4.38
C ASP A 40 20.24 -1.83 3.22
N ASP A 41 20.73 -2.53 2.19
CA ASP A 41 21.42 -1.98 1.02
C ASP A 41 20.52 -1.90 -0.22
N ARG A 42 19.20 -2.06 -0.07
CA ARG A 42 18.24 -2.20 -1.17
C ARG A 42 17.08 -1.22 -1.03
N ILE A 43 16.61 -0.76 -2.19
CA ILE A 43 15.38 0.01 -2.31
C ILE A 43 14.29 -0.92 -2.83
N ILE A 44 13.17 -1.00 -2.10
CA ILE A 44 11.99 -1.78 -2.49
C ILE A 44 10.88 -0.82 -2.89
N LEU A 45 10.40 -0.96 -4.12
CA LEU A 45 9.28 -0.16 -4.64
C LEU A 45 7.99 -0.99 -4.59
N LYS A 46 6.97 -0.52 -3.88
CA LYS A 46 5.64 -1.13 -3.84
C LYS A 46 4.61 -0.18 -4.47
N LYS A 47 3.59 -0.72 -5.13
CA LYS A 47 2.47 0.11 -5.61
C LYS A 47 1.74 0.71 -4.41
N TYR A 48 1.68 2.04 -4.34
CA TYR A 48 0.99 2.71 -3.24
C TYR A 48 -0.51 2.50 -3.41
N LYS A 49 -1.14 1.89 -2.40
CA LYS A 49 -2.59 1.70 -2.34
C LYS A 49 -3.13 2.52 -1.17
N PRO A 50 -3.61 3.76 -1.40
CA PRO A 50 -4.12 4.60 -0.32
C PRO A 50 -5.34 4.00 0.38
N ASN A 51 -6.11 3.17 -0.35
CA ASN A 51 -7.41 2.65 0.10
C ASN A 51 -7.31 1.49 1.10
N MET A 52 -6.12 1.19 1.64
CA MET A 52 -5.91 0.08 2.57
C MET A 52 -5.28 0.51 3.88
N THR A 53 -5.36 1.79 4.23
CA THR A 53 -4.98 2.26 5.57
C THR A 53 -6.15 2.08 6.52
N CYS A 54 -5.94 1.39 7.64
CA CYS A 54 -6.95 1.28 8.68
C CYS A 54 -7.23 2.67 9.27
N HIS A 55 -8.50 3.05 9.35
CA HIS A 55 -8.91 4.35 9.91
C HIS A 55 -8.76 4.45 11.43
N ILE A 56 -8.61 3.30 12.11
CA ILE A 56 -8.51 3.21 13.57
C ILE A 56 -7.05 2.99 13.98
N THR A 57 -6.42 1.92 13.49
CA THR A 57 -5.05 1.55 13.87
C THR A 57 -3.97 2.25 13.05
N GLY A 58 -4.31 2.83 11.90
CA GLY A 58 -3.34 3.41 10.98
C GLY A 58 -2.51 2.38 10.21
N GLU A 59 -2.75 1.09 10.42
CA GLU A 59 -2.01 0.02 9.74
C GLU A 59 -2.33 -0.03 8.25
N ILE A 60 -1.31 -0.18 7.42
CA ILE A 60 -1.44 -0.35 5.97
C ILE A 60 -1.22 -1.83 5.66
N SER A 61 -2.29 -2.55 5.36
CA SER A 61 -2.21 -3.97 4.98
C SER A 61 -3.13 -4.28 3.80
N ASP A 62 -2.65 -5.13 2.88
CA ASP A 62 -3.46 -5.67 1.79
C ASP A 62 -4.64 -6.55 2.30
N ASP A 63 -4.62 -6.94 3.59
CA ASP A 63 -5.68 -7.71 4.25
C ASP A 63 -6.73 -6.81 4.94
N ASN A 64 -6.62 -5.49 4.84
CA ASN A 64 -7.56 -4.58 5.48
C ASN A 64 -8.95 -4.65 4.84
N LEU A 65 -9.97 -4.72 5.69
CA LEU A 65 -11.37 -4.85 5.33
C LEU A 65 -11.93 -3.52 4.88
N SER A 66 -12.48 -3.50 3.66
CA SER A 66 -13.22 -2.37 3.11
C SER A 66 -14.72 -2.55 3.38
N LEU A 67 -15.29 -1.67 4.19
CA LEU A 67 -16.68 -1.64 4.63
C LEU A 67 -17.40 -0.39 4.09
N ALA A 68 -18.73 -0.41 4.10
CA ALA A 68 -19.58 0.72 3.67
C ALA A 68 -19.24 1.26 2.25
N ASN A 69 -19.08 0.36 1.28
CA ASN A 69 -18.70 0.67 -0.11
C ASN A 69 -17.37 1.44 -0.23
N GLY A 70 -16.37 1.08 0.58
CA GLY A 70 -15.04 1.70 0.53
C GLY A 70 -14.90 3.01 1.30
N LYS A 71 -15.91 3.38 2.09
CA LYS A 71 -15.85 4.57 2.97
C LYS A 71 -15.13 4.28 4.29
N LEU A 72 -15.02 3.03 4.68
CA LEU A 72 -14.42 2.64 5.94
C LEU A 72 -13.46 1.49 5.69
N VAL A 73 -12.19 1.69 6.03
CA VAL A 73 -11.16 0.67 5.88
C VAL A 73 -10.61 0.35 7.26
N LEU A 74 -10.69 -0.91 7.66
CA LEU A 74 -10.31 -1.37 9.00
C LEU A 74 -9.35 -2.56 8.93
N SER A 75 -8.34 -2.57 9.80
CA SER A 75 -7.63 -3.79 10.13
C SER A 75 -8.52 -4.68 11.00
N ARG A 76 -8.16 -5.95 11.16
CA ARG A 76 -8.93 -6.89 11.99
C ARG A 76 -9.09 -6.38 13.42
N GLU A 77 -8.01 -5.85 13.99
CA GLU A 77 -7.99 -5.29 15.35
C GLU A 77 -8.91 -4.06 15.46
N GLY A 78 -8.79 -3.11 14.52
CA GLY A 78 -9.66 -1.93 14.51
C GLY A 78 -11.15 -2.28 14.31
N ALA A 79 -11.45 -3.34 13.56
CA ALA A 79 -12.83 -3.81 13.40
C ALA A 79 -13.42 -4.37 14.70
N GLU A 80 -12.65 -5.14 15.48
CA GLU A 80 -13.07 -5.66 16.77
C GLU A 80 -13.33 -4.53 17.78
N GLU A 81 -12.44 -3.53 17.82
CA GLU A 81 -12.59 -2.35 18.68
C GLU A 81 -13.86 -1.55 18.33
N LEU A 82 -14.09 -1.32 17.03
CA LEU A 82 -15.28 -0.62 16.55
C LEU A 82 -16.58 -1.36 16.88
N ILE A 83 -16.60 -2.69 16.74
CA ILE A 83 -17.78 -3.51 17.07
C ILE A 83 -18.11 -3.39 18.55
N ASN A 84 -17.10 -3.48 19.43
CA ASN A 84 -17.29 -3.35 20.87
C ASN A 84 -17.84 -1.96 21.24
N GLU A 85 -17.32 -0.89 20.64
CA GLU A 85 -17.80 0.47 20.90
C GLU A 85 -19.23 0.69 20.40
N ILE A 86 -19.57 0.19 19.20
CA ILE A 86 -20.93 0.28 18.64
C ILE A 86 -21.93 -0.48 19.53
N GLN A 87 -21.60 -1.70 19.95
CA GLN A 87 -22.47 -2.50 20.82
C GLN A 87 -22.68 -1.83 22.18
N ALA A 88 -21.63 -1.24 22.77
CA ALA A 88 -21.73 -0.50 24.02
C ALA A 88 -22.64 0.73 23.93
N ARG A 89 -22.72 1.38 22.77
CA ARG A 89 -23.60 2.54 22.54
C ARG A 89 -25.03 2.17 22.13
N LEU A 90 -25.24 1.03 21.46
CA LEU A 90 -26.58 0.57 21.04
C LEU A 90 -27.34 -0.16 22.16
N ASN A 91 -26.63 -0.77 23.12
CA ASN A 91 -27.23 -1.42 24.28
C ASN A 91 -27.46 -0.46 25.46
N LYS A 92 -27.46 0.84 25.20
CA LYS A 92 -27.68 1.92 26.17
C LYS A 92 -28.95 2.69 25.80
#